data_AF-A0AA86QWH2-F1
#
_entry.id   AF-A0AA86QWH2-F1
#
_cell.length_a   1.000
_cell.length_b   1.000
_cell.length_c   1.000
_cell.angle_alpha   90.00
_cell.angle_beta   90.00
_cell.angle_gamma   90.00
#
_symmetry.space_group_name_H-M   'P 1'
#
loop_
_entity.id
_entity.type
_entity.pdbx_description
1 polymer ?
#
loop_
_entity_poly.entity_id
_entity_poly.type
_entity_poly.pdbx_seq_one_letter_code
_entity_poly.pdbx_strand_id
1 'polypeptide(L)'
;MHYRKKQHNKALQILIVEMLLSFVQLWSGISMTLYDCTGEEIFYELCQHVRIAPELVHDVINIPCIMPYITAQFMPRVRSDRPAPKPENAVNFGFISQFVEIPRDVVFTVEYSVRAAQMAVYGLCDIKKKIPKVSRHDLNPGVLKRTVMKAYQGETGTLWQKQHKKCKCCCFMKLAAVSAAVAGVAYLVKDKI
;
A
#
# COMPACT_ATOMS: atom_id res chain seq x y z
N MET A 1 27.34 3.78 20.42
CA MET A 1 26.26 2.79 20.21
C MET A 1 25.41 2.71 21.49
N HIS A 2 24.27 3.38 21.52
CA HIS A 2 23.38 3.39 22.69
C HIS A 2 22.15 2.53 22.38
N TYR A 3 22.26 1.23 22.64
CA TYR A 3 21.16 0.27 22.48
C TYR A 3 20.23 0.43 23.70
N ARG A 4 19.20 1.28 23.59
CA ARG A 4 18.16 1.40 24.64
C ARG A 4 17.36 0.09 24.68
N LYS A 5 17.35 -0.53 25.87
CA LYS A 5 16.51 -1.68 26.23
C LYS A 5 15.06 -1.45 25.75
N LYS A 6 14.52 -2.38 24.95
CA LYS A 6 13.10 -2.43 24.57
C LYS A 6 12.27 -2.61 25.84
N GLN A 7 11.69 -1.53 26.36
CA GLN A 7 10.58 -1.62 27.31
C GLN A 7 9.38 -2.21 26.56
N HIS A 8 8.79 -3.26 27.12
CA HIS A 8 7.57 -3.91 26.62
C HIS A 8 6.35 -3.01 26.88
N ASN A 9 6.27 -1.90 26.16
CA ASN A 9 5.06 -1.10 26.06
C ASN A 9 4.36 -1.46 24.75
N LYS A 10 3.04 -1.68 24.80
CA LYS A 10 2.20 -1.89 23.62
C LYS A 10 2.25 -0.64 22.77
N ALA A 11 3.24 -0.54 21.88
CA ALA A 11 3.41 0.60 20.99
C ALA A 11 2.41 0.47 19.84
N LEU A 12 1.61 1.52 19.63
CA LEU A 12 0.76 1.64 18.47
C LEU A 12 1.57 2.30 17.35
N GLN A 13 1.76 1.60 16.24
CA GLN A 13 2.38 2.18 15.05
C GLN A 13 1.29 2.50 14.02
N ILE A 14 1.33 3.75 13.52
CA ILE A 14 0.44 4.24 12.47
C ILE A 14 1.31 4.61 11.29
N LEU A 15 1.11 3.92 10.16
CA LEU A 15 1.73 4.31 8.90
C LEU A 15 0.78 5.25 8.16
N ILE A 16 1.22 6.49 7.95
CA ILE A 16 0.54 7.48 7.12
C ILE A 16 1.21 7.44 5.75
N VAL A 17 0.44 7.12 4.72
CA VAL A 17 0.89 7.20 3.33
C VAL A 17 0.03 8.27 2.70
N GLU A 18 0.62 9.27 2.06
CA GLU A 18 -0.13 10.20 1.22
C GLU A 18 0.44 10.12 -0.18
N MET A 19 -0.40 9.70 -1.12
CA MET A 19 -0.05 9.68 -2.54
C MET A 19 -0.55 11.00 -3.11
N LEU A 20 0.37 11.97 -3.29
CA LEU A 20 0.15 13.28 -3.90
C LEU A 20 -0.45 13.11 -5.32
N LEU A 21 -1.75 12.91 -5.41
CA LEU A 21 -2.48 12.88 -6.68
C LEU A 21 -2.88 14.29 -7.11
N SER A 22 -2.73 15.30 -6.25
CA SER A 22 -2.98 16.69 -6.58
C SER A 22 -2.12 17.60 -5.70
N PHE A 23 -1.35 18.46 -6.35
CA PHE A 23 -0.74 19.64 -5.76
C PHE A 23 -1.78 20.43 -4.95
N VAL A 24 -1.43 20.82 -3.72
CA VAL A 24 -2.08 21.89 -2.96
C VAL A 24 -3.57 21.64 -2.66
N GLN A 25 -3.87 20.80 -1.66
CA GLN A 25 -5.14 20.94 -0.96
C GLN A 25 -4.97 21.97 0.16
N LEU A 26 -5.76 23.05 0.05
CA LEU A 26 -5.87 24.14 0.99
C LEU A 26 -6.08 23.59 2.41
N TRP A 27 -4.97 23.58 3.12
CA TRP A 27 -4.79 23.42 4.56
C TRP A 27 -5.76 24.33 5.34
N SER A 28 -5.99 24.01 6.60
CA SER A 28 -6.68 24.82 7.59
C SER A 28 -5.96 26.15 7.93
N GLY A 29 -5.43 26.91 6.94
CA GLY A 29 -4.73 28.19 7.12
C GLY A 29 -3.22 28.33 6.82
N ILE A 30 -2.47 27.33 6.32
CA ILE A 30 -1.02 27.38 5.99
C ILE A 30 -0.81 26.75 4.62
N SER A 31 -0.27 27.55 3.71
CA SER A 31 -0.01 27.18 2.33
C SER A 31 1.33 26.44 2.19
N MET A 32 1.55 25.34 2.94
CA MET A 32 2.76 24.53 2.81
C MET A 32 2.46 23.21 2.10
N THR A 33 3.46 22.69 1.38
CA THR A 33 3.36 21.36 0.76
C THR A 33 3.76 20.30 1.77
N LEU A 34 3.22 19.08 1.66
CA LEU A 34 3.58 17.97 2.55
C LEU A 34 5.10 17.68 2.57
N TYR A 35 5.78 18.01 1.46
CA TYR A 35 7.23 17.88 1.34
C TYR A 35 7.99 18.79 2.33
N ASP A 36 7.41 19.94 2.67
CA ASP A 36 8.01 20.93 3.56
C ASP A 36 7.59 20.74 5.03
N CYS A 37 6.67 19.80 5.31
CA CYS A 37 6.14 19.55 6.64
C CYS A 37 7.04 18.62 7.47
N THR A 38 7.14 18.90 8.76
CA THR A 38 7.69 18.00 9.77
C THR A 38 6.73 16.85 10.09
N GLY A 39 7.25 15.77 10.69
CA GLY A 39 6.40 14.65 11.11
C GLY A 39 5.29 15.04 12.09
N GLU A 40 5.54 16.01 12.96
CA GLU A 40 4.56 16.52 13.92
C GLU A 40 3.41 17.25 13.24
N GLU A 41 3.71 18.10 12.25
CA GLU A 41 2.70 18.83 11.46
C GLU A 41 1.82 17.85 10.65
N ILE A 42 2.43 16.81 10.08
CA ILE A 42 1.70 15.75 9.37
C ILE A 42 0.75 15.01 10.32
N PHE A 43 1.21 14.67 11.53
CA PHE A 43 0.38 13.96 12.50
C PHE A 43 -0.71 14.85 13.10
N TYR A 44 -0.42 16.14 13.33
CA TYR A 44 -1.40 17.13 13.75
C TYR A 44 -2.57 17.24 12.75
N GLU A 45 -2.27 17.25 11.45
CA GLU A 45 -3.28 17.25 10.40
C GLU A 45 -4.12 15.97 10.40
N LEU A 46 -3.48 14.81 10.57
CA LEU A 46 -4.20 13.55 10.74
C LEU A 46 -5.16 13.63 11.94
N CYS A 47 -4.73 14.21 13.06
CA CYS A 47 -5.55 14.38 14.25
C CYS A 47 -6.83 15.18 13.97
N GLN A 48 -6.73 16.24 13.16
CA GLN A 48 -7.89 17.03 12.72
C GLN A 48 -8.85 16.22 11.85
N HIS A 49 -8.32 15.51 10.83
CA HIS A 49 -9.14 14.67 9.96
C HIS A 49 -9.87 13.57 10.73
N VAL A 50 -9.19 12.93 11.69
CA VAL A 50 -9.73 11.85 12.51
C VAL A 50 -10.57 12.40 13.68
N ARG A 51 -10.57 13.72 13.92
CA ARG A 51 -11.21 14.39 15.06
C ARG A 51 -10.81 13.77 16.40
N ILE A 52 -9.50 13.71 16.63
CA ILE A 52 -8.85 13.32 17.88
C ILE A 52 -8.05 14.50 18.45
N ALA A 53 -7.72 14.43 19.74
CA ALA A 53 -7.06 15.49 20.48
C ALA A 53 -5.67 15.82 19.85
N PRO A 54 -5.45 17.04 19.33
CA PRO A 54 -4.17 17.38 18.69
C PRO A 54 -2.99 17.41 19.66
N GLU A 55 -3.24 17.48 20.97
CA GLU A 55 -2.21 17.49 22.02
C GLU A 55 -1.41 16.17 22.05
N LEU A 56 -1.96 15.09 21.47
CA LEU A 56 -1.30 13.79 21.32
C LEU A 56 -0.01 13.85 20.48
N VAL A 57 0.22 14.93 19.71
CA VAL A 57 1.39 15.06 18.84
C VAL A 57 2.70 14.99 19.62
N HIS A 58 2.74 15.52 20.85
CA HIS A 58 3.94 15.52 21.69
C HIS A 58 4.23 14.16 22.36
N ASP A 59 3.24 13.28 22.44
CA ASP A 59 3.36 11.95 23.05
C ASP A 59 3.75 10.86 22.04
N VAL A 60 3.86 11.21 20.75
CA VAL A 60 4.09 10.28 19.64
C VAL A 60 5.41 10.57 18.94
N ILE A 61 6.13 9.51 18.56
CA ILE A 61 7.35 9.62 17.74
C ILE A 61 6.93 9.73 16.27
N ASN A 62 7.12 10.90 15.67
CA ASN A 62 6.76 11.17 14.28
C ASN A 62 8.00 11.15 13.38
N ILE A 63 8.11 10.15 12.50
CA ILE A 63 9.25 9.99 11.58
C ILE A 63 8.74 10.17 10.14
N PRO A 64 8.95 11.34 9.51
CA PRO A 64 8.61 11.52 8.10
C PRO A 64 9.58 10.74 7.21
N CYS A 65 9.08 10.21 6.10
CA CYS A 65 9.89 9.51 5.10
C CYS A 65 9.44 9.92 3.70
N ILE A 66 10.35 10.55 2.95
CA ILE A 66 10.12 10.94 1.57
C ILE A 66 10.71 9.86 0.66
N MET A 67 9.88 9.30 -0.22
CA MET A 67 10.27 8.23 -1.14
C MET A 67 10.03 8.69 -2.59
N PRO A 68 11.03 9.26 -3.27
CA PRO A 68 10.84 9.85 -4.61
C PRO A 68 10.43 8.83 -5.68
N TYR A 69 10.74 7.54 -5.48
CA TYR A 69 10.47 6.47 -6.45
C TYR A 69 9.38 5.48 -6.00
N ILE A 70 8.59 5.80 -4.98
CA ILE A 70 7.57 4.88 -4.45
C ILE A 70 6.52 4.46 -5.49
N THR A 71 6.21 5.35 -6.44
CA THR A 71 5.26 5.10 -7.54
C THR A 71 5.95 4.81 -8.88
N ALA A 72 7.28 4.71 -8.93
CA ALA A 72 8.02 4.58 -10.20
C ALA A 72 7.58 3.36 -11.03
N GLN A 73 7.15 2.28 -10.37
CA GLN A 73 6.62 1.08 -11.03
C GLN A 73 5.25 1.25 -11.71
N PHE A 74 4.55 2.36 -11.49
CA PHE A 74 3.28 2.69 -12.15
C PHE A 74 3.43 3.69 -13.30
N MET A 75 4.64 4.17 -13.57
CA MET A 75 4.90 5.04 -14.72
C MET A 75 4.45 4.36 -16.03
N PRO A 76 3.88 5.12 -16.98
CA PRO A 76 3.57 4.60 -18.31
C PRO A 76 4.79 3.92 -18.92
N ARG A 77 4.58 2.76 -19.54
CA ARG A 77 5.66 1.94 -20.08
C ARG A 77 5.25 1.28 -21.38
N VAL A 78 6.24 0.96 -22.20
CA VAL A 78 6.12 0.06 -23.34
C VAL A 78 6.63 -1.35 -22.96
N ARG A 79 6.33 -2.34 -23.80
CA ARG A 79 6.65 -3.74 -23.51
C ARG A 79 8.16 -4.02 -23.38
N SER A 80 9.01 -3.20 -23.98
CA SER A 80 10.46 -3.32 -23.94
C SER A 80 11.12 -2.73 -22.68
N ASP A 81 10.40 -1.94 -21.88
CA ASP A 81 11.01 -1.20 -20.77
C ASP A 81 11.44 -2.09 -19.60
N ARG A 82 10.89 -3.31 -19.52
CA ARG A 82 11.17 -4.26 -18.44
C ARG A 82 11.73 -5.57 -19.01
N PRO A 83 12.87 -6.05 -18.51
CA PRO A 83 13.43 -7.33 -18.93
C PRO A 83 12.60 -8.50 -18.37
N ALA A 84 12.66 -9.64 -19.04
CA ALA A 84 12.15 -10.88 -18.46
C ALA A 84 12.96 -11.30 -17.21
N PRO A 85 12.37 -12.03 -16.24
CA PRO A 85 13.09 -12.50 -15.06
C PRO A 85 14.37 -13.30 -15.39
N LYS A 86 14.32 -14.09 -16.46
CA LYS A 86 15.49 -14.65 -17.14
C LYS A 86 15.49 -14.15 -18.58
N PRO A 87 16.40 -13.24 -18.95
CA PRO A 87 16.55 -12.81 -20.34
C PRO A 87 16.91 -13.99 -21.25
N GLU A 88 16.56 -13.87 -22.54
CA GLU A 88 16.99 -14.83 -23.55
C GLU A 88 18.53 -14.90 -23.57
N ASN A 89 19.08 -16.10 -23.60
CA ASN A 89 20.53 -16.39 -23.55
C ASN A 89 21.24 -16.04 -22.22
N ALA A 90 20.53 -15.62 -21.17
CA ALA A 90 21.15 -15.46 -19.86
C ALA A 90 21.55 -16.82 -19.25
N VAL A 91 22.84 -17.00 -18.99
CA VAL A 91 23.41 -18.25 -18.45
C VAL A 91 23.48 -18.24 -16.92
N ASN A 92 23.82 -17.10 -16.33
CA ASN A 92 24.17 -17.00 -14.91
C ASN A 92 23.57 -15.78 -14.18
N PHE A 93 22.68 -15.02 -14.83
CA PHE A 93 22.04 -13.86 -14.21
C PHE A 93 20.55 -13.81 -14.52
N GLY A 94 19.79 -13.20 -13.62
CA GLY A 94 18.36 -12.98 -13.76
C GLY A 94 17.93 -11.73 -12.99
N PHE A 95 16.86 -11.11 -13.46
CA PHE A 95 16.25 -9.95 -12.82
C PHE A 95 15.09 -10.40 -11.93
N ILE A 96 14.86 -9.70 -10.83
CA ILE A 96 13.78 -10.00 -9.88
C ILE A 96 13.06 -8.72 -9.44
N SER A 97 12.01 -8.87 -8.64
CA SER A 97 11.23 -7.76 -8.03
C SER A 97 10.31 -7.02 -9.01
N GLN A 98 9.97 -5.75 -8.75
CA GLN A 98 8.85 -5.02 -9.36
C GLN A 98 9.11 -4.50 -10.79
N PHE A 99 10.37 -4.51 -11.25
CA PHE A 99 10.76 -3.92 -12.54
C PHE A 99 11.05 -4.96 -13.63
N VAL A 100 10.62 -6.21 -13.43
CA VAL A 100 10.69 -7.24 -14.47
C VAL A 100 9.35 -7.39 -15.19
N GLU A 101 9.36 -8.06 -16.33
CA GLU A 101 8.16 -8.35 -17.12
C GLU A 101 7.64 -9.76 -16.82
N ILE A 102 6.49 -9.82 -16.15
CA ILE A 102 5.73 -11.06 -15.94
C ILE A 102 4.33 -10.89 -16.53
N PRO A 103 3.92 -11.74 -17.49
CA PRO A 103 2.62 -11.63 -18.12
C PRO A 103 1.46 -11.80 -17.13
N ARG A 104 0.51 -10.86 -17.15
CA ARG A 104 -0.76 -10.87 -16.41
C ARG A 104 -0.66 -10.70 -14.89
N ASP A 105 0.54 -10.50 -14.34
CA ASP A 105 0.71 -10.23 -12.91
C ASP A 105 0.81 -8.72 -12.65
N VAL A 106 0.53 -8.28 -11.42
CA VAL A 106 0.45 -6.87 -11.03
C VAL A 106 1.57 -6.49 -10.05
N VAL A 107 2.24 -5.37 -10.34
CA VAL A 107 3.29 -4.81 -9.48
C VAL A 107 2.69 -4.15 -8.24
N PHE A 108 3.55 -3.74 -7.30
CA PHE A 108 3.18 -3.28 -5.94
C PHE A 108 2.66 -4.41 -5.05
N THR A 109 3.07 -5.65 -5.33
CA THR A 109 2.70 -6.81 -4.51
C THR A 109 3.92 -7.64 -4.15
N VAL A 110 3.90 -8.22 -2.94
CA VAL A 110 4.92 -9.18 -2.52
C VAL A 110 4.88 -10.43 -3.40
N GLU A 111 3.68 -10.83 -3.84
CA GLU A 111 3.48 -11.97 -4.74
C GLU A 111 4.30 -11.82 -6.03
N TYR A 112 4.27 -10.64 -6.66
CA TYR A 112 5.03 -10.36 -7.87
C TYR A 112 6.54 -10.58 -7.67
N SER A 113 7.09 -10.06 -6.56
CA SER A 113 8.52 -10.24 -6.24
C SER A 113 8.90 -11.70 -6.04
N VAL A 114 8.07 -12.46 -5.33
CA VAL A 114 8.30 -13.89 -5.08
C VAL A 114 8.22 -14.66 -6.40
N ARG A 115 7.23 -14.37 -7.23
CA ARG A 115 7.06 -15.00 -8.55
C ARG A 115 8.24 -14.71 -9.47
N ALA A 116 8.69 -13.45 -9.53
CA ALA A 116 9.86 -13.05 -10.29
C ALA A 116 11.11 -13.84 -9.88
N ALA A 117 11.36 -13.93 -8.57
CA ALA A 117 12.47 -14.70 -8.02
C ALA A 117 12.37 -16.19 -8.36
N GLN A 118 11.17 -16.78 -8.24
CA GLN A 118 10.94 -18.17 -8.63
C GLN A 118 11.20 -18.40 -10.12
N MET A 119 10.73 -17.51 -11.00
CA MET A 119 10.97 -17.61 -12.45
C MET A 119 12.45 -17.53 -12.81
N ALA A 120 13.20 -16.61 -12.19
CA ALA A 120 14.63 -16.47 -12.40
C ALA A 120 15.40 -17.71 -11.91
N VAL A 121 15.18 -18.12 -10.65
CA VAL A 121 15.88 -19.27 -10.05
C VAL A 121 15.55 -20.57 -10.76
N TYR A 122 14.28 -20.82 -11.08
CA TYR A 122 13.89 -22.07 -11.74
C TYR A 122 14.45 -22.13 -13.16
N GLY A 123 14.49 -20.99 -13.86
CA GLY A 123 15.04 -20.90 -15.21
C GLY A 123 16.57 -21.00 -15.27
N LEU A 124 17.29 -20.55 -14.24
CA LEU A 124 18.76 -20.61 -14.18
C LEU A 124 19.29 -21.94 -13.63
N CYS A 125 18.60 -22.53 -12.65
CA CYS A 125 19.01 -23.78 -12.00
C CYS A 125 18.33 -25.03 -12.61
N ASP A 126 17.65 -24.90 -13.75
CA ASP A 126 16.91 -25.97 -14.43
C ASP A 126 15.98 -26.79 -13.52
N ILE A 127 15.26 -26.08 -12.63
CA ILE A 127 14.36 -26.72 -11.66
C ILE A 127 13.04 -27.06 -12.35
N LYS A 128 12.72 -28.36 -12.47
CA LYS A 128 11.49 -28.87 -13.14
C LYS A 128 10.18 -28.69 -12.35
N LYS A 129 10.12 -27.74 -11.42
CA LYS A 129 8.91 -27.46 -10.63
C LYS A 129 8.02 -26.46 -11.35
N LYS A 130 6.70 -26.66 -11.27
CA LYS A 130 5.73 -25.74 -11.88
C LYS A 130 5.54 -24.52 -10.99
N ILE A 131 5.67 -23.34 -11.55
CA ILE A 131 5.31 -22.08 -10.90
C ILE A 131 3.77 -21.94 -10.97
N PRO A 132 3.07 -21.69 -9.85
CA PRO A 132 1.62 -21.47 -9.85
C PRO A 132 1.26 -20.38 -10.86
N LYS A 133 0.15 -20.49 -11.59
CA LYS A 133 -0.25 -19.43 -12.55
C LYS A 133 -1.03 -18.33 -11.83
N VAL A 134 -1.02 -17.12 -12.37
CA VAL A 134 -1.92 -16.05 -11.91
C VAL A 134 -3.37 -16.48 -12.14
N SER A 135 -4.20 -16.36 -11.10
CA SER A 135 -5.60 -16.76 -11.12
C SER A 135 -6.44 -15.90 -12.07
N ARG A 136 -7.19 -16.51 -12.98
CA ARG A 136 -8.07 -15.82 -13.95
C ARG A 136 -9.46 -15.55 -13.39
N HIS A 137 -9.53 -14.73 -12.35
CA HIS A 137 -10.82 -14.29 -11.79
C HIS A 137 -11.58 -13.36 -12.74
N ASP A 138 -10.86 -12.67 -13.63
CA ASP A 138 -11.39 -11.82 -14.70
C ASP A 138 -12.30 -12.54 -15.69
N LEU A 139 -12.12 -13.86 -15.86
CA LEU A 139 -12.94 -14.66 -16.78
C LEU A 139 -14.09 -15.41 -16.09
N ASN A 140 -14.19 -15.35 -14.76
CA ASN A 140 -15.23 -16.08 -14.04
C ASN A 140 -16.58 -15.35 -14.19
N PRO A 141 -17.63 -15.98 -14.78
CA PRO A 141 -18.92 -15.32 -15.02
C PRO A 141 -19.58 -14.79 -13.74
N GLY A 142 -19.40 -15.49 -12.62
CA GLY A 142 -19.92 -15.06 -11.32
C GLY A 142 -19.20 -13.83 -10.77
N VAL A 143 -17.91 -13.69 -11.04
CA VAL A 143 -17.14 -12.48 -10.70
C VAL A 143 -17.56 -11.33 -11.61
N LEU A 144 -17.62 -11.54 -12.92
CA LEU A 144 -18.04 -10.55 -13.90
C LEU A 144 -19.42 -9.98 -13.59
N LYS A 145 -20.41 -10.85 -13.32
CA LYS A 145 -21.75 -10.40 -12.89
C LYS A 145 -21.68 -9.52 -11.65
N ARG A 146 -20.93 -9.92 -10.61
CA ARG A 146 -20.76 -9.12 -9.39
C ARG A 146 -20.05 -7.79 -9.65
N THR A 147 -19.06 -7.78 -10.54
CA THR A 147 -18.32 -6.57 -10.93
C THR A 147 -19.23 -5.57 -11.63
N VAL A 148 -20.01 -6.02 -12.63
CA VAL A 148 -20.99 -5.16 -13.32
C VAL A 148 -22.03 -4.64 -12.34
N MET A 149 -22.61 -5.51 -11.50
CA MET A 149 -23.57 -5.07 -10.49
C MET A 149 -22.98 -4.01 -9.55
N LYS A 150 -21.73 -4.17 -9.10
CA LYS A 150 -21.06 -3.18 -8.24
C LYS A 150 -20.70 -1.88 -8.98
N ALA A 151 -20.31 -1.96 -10.25
CA ALA A 151 -19.94 -0.80 -11.06
C ALA A 151 -21.15 0.11 -11.35
N TYR A 152 -22.34 -0.48 -11.51
CA TYR A 152 -23.59 0.25 -11.79
C TYR A 152 -24.52 0.40 -10.57
N GLN A 153 -24.16 -0.16 -9.41
CA GLN A 153 -24.84 0.15 -8.14
C GLN A 153 -24.38 1.51 -7.65
N GLY A 154 -25.01 2.57 -8.16
CA GLY A 154 -25.02 3.88 -7.50
C GLY A 154 -25.55 3.72 -6.07
N GLU A 155 -24.79 4.25 -5.10
CA GLU A 155 -25.18 4.67 -3.75
C GLU A 155 -26.06 3.77 -2.86
N THR A 156 -26.31 2.51 -3.17
CA THR A 156 -27.00 1.59 -2.24
C THR A 156 -26.02 0.82 -1.38
N GLY A 157 -25.25 1.59 -0.60
CA GLY A 157 -24.46 1.13 0.53
C GLY A 157 -23.36 0.14 0.17
N THR A 158 -22.14 0.66 0.02
CA THR A 158 -20.93 -0.16 -0.03
C THR A 158 -20.97 -1.19 1.11
N LEU A 159 -20.50 -2.42 0.86
CA LEU A 159 -20.38 -3.46 1.88
C LEU A 159 -19.68 -2.95 3.15
N TRP A 160 -18.80 -1.97 2.99
CA TRP A 160 -18.19 -1.17 4.04
C TRP A 160 -19.24 -0.58 5.01
N GLN A 161 -20.21 0.22 4.53
CA GLN A 161 -21.28 0.78 5.37
C GLN A 161 -22.12 -0.29 6.10
N LYS A 162 -22.30 -1.48 5.50
CA LYS A 162 -23.01 -2.60 6.16
C LYS A 162 -22.16 -3.28 7.23
N GLN A 163 -20.83 -3.31 7.08
CA GLN A 163 -19.88 -3.90 8.03
C GLN A 163 -19.72 -3.01 9.30
N HIS A 164 -19.97 -1.70 9.18
CA HIS A 164 -19.93 -0.75 10.31
C HIS A 164 -21.08 -0.86 11.32
N LYS A 165 -22.21 -1.48 10.98
CA LYS A 165 -23.33 -1.65 11.93
C LYS A 165 -23.04 -2.65 13.07
N LYS A 166 -21.93 -3.39 13.03
CA LYS A 166 -21.61 -4.45 14.02
C LYS A 166 -20.52 -4.08 15.03
N CYS A 167 -19.76 -3.00 14.84
CA CYS A 167 -18.64 -2.64 15.72
C CYS A 167 -18.99 -1.46 16.64
N LYS A 168 -19.29 -1.73 17.92
CA LYS A 168 -19.64 -0.72 18.94
C LYS A 168 -18.43 0.04 19.55
N CYS A 169 -17.21 -0.18 19.06
CA CYS A 169 -16.02 0.51 19.56
C CYS A 169 -15.70 1.76 18.71
N CYS A 170 -16.06 2.94 19.21
CA CYS A 170 -15.95 4.24 18.53
C CYS A 170 -14.52 4.63 18.07
N CYS A 171 -13.46 4.05 18.63
CA CYS A 171 -12.08 4.43 18.27
C CYS A 171 -11.62 3.87 16.91
N PHE A 172 -12.12 2.70 16.50
CA PHE A 172 -11.70 2.05 15.25
C PHE A 172 -12.38 2.67 14.01
N MET A 173 -13.54 3.29 14.21
CA MET A 173 -14.37 3.84 13.14
C MET A 173 -13.80 5.14 12.54
N LYS A 174 -13.10 5.95 13.34
CA LYS A 174 -12.60 7.24 12.86
C LYS A 174 -11.30 7.11 12.04
N LEU A 175 -10.40 6.20 12.40
CA LEU A 175 -9.11 6.02 11.71
C LEU A 175 -9.30 5.48 10.27
N ALA A 176 -10.26 4.57 10.09
CA ALA A 176 -10.53 3.96 8.79
C ALA A 176 -11.36 4.89 7.86
N ALA A 177 -12.16 5.81 8.41
CA ALA A 177 -12.88 6.80 7.59
C ALA A 177 -11.94 7.84 6.96
N VAL A 178 -10.84 8.19 7.64
CA VAL A 178 -9.84 9.14 7.10
C VAL A 178 -9.02 8.52 5.97
N SER A 179 -8.84 7.20 5.97
CA SER A 179 -8.17 6.50 4.87
C SER A 179 -8.89 6.52 3.52
N ALA A 180 -10.16 6.94 3.50
CA ALA A 180 -10.94 7.11 2.28
C ALA A 180 -10.98 8.56 1.77
N ALA A 181 -10.66 9.55 2.63
CA ALA A 181 -10.69 10.97 2.28
C ALA A 181 -9.29 11.53 1.95
N VAL A 182 -8.26 11.00 2.60
CA VAL A 182 -6.86 11.13 2.19
C VAL A 182 -6.53 9.85 1.44
N ALA A 183 -5.81 9.91 0.31
CA ALA A 183 -5.35 8.72 -0.41
C ALA A 183 -4.27 7.97 0.39
N GLY A 184 -4.64 7.52 1.60
CA GLY A 184 -3.73 7.03 2.61
C GLY A 184 -4.29 5.88 3.38
N VAL A 185 -3.64 4.73 3.25
CA VAL A 185 -4.02 3.54 3.98
C VAL A 185 -3.35 3.57 5.35
N ALA A 186 -4.12 3.84 6.40
CA ALA A 186 -3.65 3.66 7.77
C ALA A 186 -3.61 2.16 8.10
N TYR A 187 -2.43 1.56 8.06
CA TYR A 187 -2.24 0.19 8.53
C TYR A 187 -2.01 0.18 10.04
N LEU A 188 -2.91 -0.49 10.76
CA LEU A 188 -2.68 -0.86 12.16
C LEU A 188 -1.86 -2.15 12.19
N VAL A 189 -0.55 -2.02 12.38
CA VAL A 189 0.30 -3.17 12.72
C VAL A 189 0.14 -3.40 14.22
N LYS A 190 -0.81 -4.27 14.60
CA LYS A 190 -0.77 -4.88 15.93
C LYS A 190 0.31 -5.94 15.88
N ASP A 191 1.43 -5.70 16.55
CA ASP A 191 2.37 -6.76 16.89
C ASP A 191 1.60 -7.81 17.70
N LYS A 192 1.19 -8.89 17.03
CA LYS A 192 0.84 -10.13 17.70
C LYS A 192 2.16 -10.83 18.00
N ILE A 193 2.62 -10.68 19.23
CA ILE A 193 3.42 -11.72 19.89
C ILE A 193 2.41 -12.67 20.52
#